data_AF-A0A956IBR8-F1
#
_entry.id   AF-A0A956IBR8-F1
#
_cell.length_a   1.000
_cell.length_b   1.000
_cell.length_c   1.000
_cell.angle_alpha   90.00
_cell.angle_beta   90.00
_cell.angle_gamma   90.00
#
_symmetry.space_group_name_H-M   'P 1'
#
loop_
_entity.id
_entity.type
_entity.pdbx_description
1 polymer ?
#
loop_
_entity_poly.entity_id
_entity_poly.type
_entity_poly.pdbx_seq_one_letter_code
_entity_poly.pdbx_strand_id
1 'polypeptide(L)'
;AEPNSRDRHRELVRALSRAGELTRAEEIARAWMSRDRLDVEALTYLSDVVGRQGRRAEALRLLSGTVDLEPDQARLQERLAAAFERSGDAMRACAHRVALAESDPDETDAMAAAMRCERGLGHSAAADRLLELAPTEARSRIVSAADRSPTPSRVTGDLMLEATWSGPDVDLTLVTPEGTRLSWMGGRTNVVGEDGTRRGSERLGLRRAGTGSYYVEVNRVDGDTTPVRGSITVNVLGQRQNLPFELTGDRIAVGRIEVVRRFRMERQNGPGPGLSPFDL
;
A
#
# COMPACT_ATOMS: atom_id res chain seq x y z
N ALA A 1 -35.51 5.12 7.13
CA ALA A 1 -34.09 5.36 6.82
C ALA A 1 -33.25 4.62 7.84
N GLU A 2 -32.44 3.62 7.44
CA GLU A 2 -31.70 2.75 8.35
C GLU A 2 -30.35 3.37 8.76
N PRO A 3 -30.18 3.83 10.02
CA PRO A 3 -28.92 4.38 10.52
C PRO A 3 -27.75 3.38 10.53
N ASN A 4 -28.02 2.11 10.19
CA ASN A 4 -27.21 0.95 10.55
C ASN A 4 -26.60 0.21 9.35
N SER A 5 -26.62 0.78 8.14
CA SER A 5 -25.97 0.13 6.98
C SER A 5 -24.44 0.19 7.07
N ARG A 6 -23.75 -0.90 6.67
CA ARG A 6 -22.29 -0.97 6.54
C ARG A 6 -21.73 0.21 5.74
N ASP A 7 -22.44 0.63 4.70
CA ASP A 7 -22.08 1.77 3.86
C ASP A 7 -21.98 3.09 4.64
N ARG A 8 -22.85 3.31 5.63
CA ARG A 8 -22.84 4.55 6.43
C ARG A 8 -21.65 4.58 7.39
N HIS A 9 -21.33 3.44 8.01
CA HIS A 9 -20.12 3.33 8.83
C HIS A 9 -18.88 3.59 7.99
N ARG A 10 -18.79 2.97 6.81
CA ARG A 10 -17.70 3.20 5.86
C ARG A 10 -17.54 4.66 5.48
N GLU A 11 -18.61 5.32 5.03
CA GLU A 11 -18.53 6.72 4.61
C GLU A 11 -18.22 7.66 5.78
N LEU A 12 -18.71 7.37 6.99
CA LEU A 12 -18.40 8.14 8.18
C LEU A 12 -16.93 7.97 8.60
N VAL A 13 -16.40 6.73 8.63
CA VAL A 13 -14.99 6.47 8.93
C VAL A 13 -14.09 7.18 7.92
N ARG A 14 -14.43 7.11 6.62
CA ARG A 14 -13.72 7.82 5.55
C ARG A 14 -13.75 9.34 5.76
N ALA A 15 -14.90 9.91 6.07
CA ALA A 15 -15.05 11.35 6.29
C ALA A 15 -14.24 11.84 7.51
N LEU A 16 -14.35 11.14 8.64
CA LEU A 16 -13.58 11.44 9.86
C LEU A 16 -12.07 11.26 9.61
N SER A 17 -11.70 10.22 8.87
CA SER A 17 -10.31 9.98 8.45
C SER A 17 -9.77 11.15 7.61
N ARG A 18 -10.51 11.66 6.62
CA ARG A 18 -10.10 12.83 5.83
C ARG A 18 -10.01 14.10 6.67
N ALA A 19 -10.93 14.29 7.61
CA ALA A 19 -10.93 15.42 8.53
C ALA A 19 -9.79 15.34 9.56
N GLY A 20 -9.08 14.21 9.65
CA GLY A 20 -8.03 13.98 10.64
C GLY A 20 -8.56 13.67 12.04
N GLU A 21 -9.87 13.49 12.22
CA GLU A 21 -10.51 13.12 13.50
C GLU A 21 -10.38 11.62 13.78
N LEU A 22 -9.14 11.15 13.96
CA LEU A 22 -8.80 9.72 14.03
C LEU A 22 -9.41 9.01 15.23
N THR A 23 -9.51 9.66 16.39
CA THR A 23 -10.14 9.07 17.59
C THR A 23 -11.60 8.72 17.32
N ARG A 24 -12.36 9.64 16.72
CA ARG A 24 -13.75 9.38 16.34
C ARG A 24 -13.84 8.37 15.20
N ALA A 25 -12.93 8.42 14.23
CA ALA A 25 -12.90 7.42 13.16
C ALA A 25 -12.70 6.00 13.72
N GLU A 26 -11.85 5.85 14.74
CA GLU A 26 -11.63 4.59 15.43
C GLU A 26 -12.87 4.13 16.20
N GLU A 27 -13.51 5.03 16.95
CA GLU A 27 -14.74 4.72 17.68
C GLU A 27 -15.82 4.17 16.74
N ILE A 28 -16.01 4.82 15.58
CA ILE A 28 -16.98 4.36 14.57
C ILE A 28 -16.56 3.03 13.95
N ALA A 29 -15.28 2.83 13.63
CA ALA A 29 -14.79 1.57 13.07
C ALA A 29 -14.92 0.41 14.07
N ARG A 30 -14.66 0.64 15.37
CA ARG A 30 -14.87 -0.36 16.42
C ARG A 30 -16.36 -0.65 16.63
N ALA A 31 -17.22 0.37 16.57
CA ALA A 31 -18.66 0.17 16.61
C ALA A 31 -19.17 -0.68 15.44
N TRP A 32 -18.67 -0.44 14.23
CA TRP A 32 -18.95 -1.29 13.06
C TRP A 32 -18.52 -2.74 13.32
N MET A 33 -17.27 -2.97 13.76
CA MET A 33 -16.79 -4.32 14.07
C MET A 33 -17.56 -5.03 15.19
N SER A 34 -18.06 -4.30 16.20
CA SER A 34 -18.85 -4.91 17.27
C SER A 34 -20.20 -5.47 16.79
N ARG A 35 -20.71 -4.95 15.66
CA ARG A 35 -21.94 -5.41 15.02
C ARG A 35 -21.67 -6.58 14.10
N ASP A 36 -20.58 -6.51 13.35
CA ASP A 36 -20.15 -7.57 12.45
C ASP A 36 -18.65 -7.83 12.62
N ARG A 37 -18.34 -8.86 13.41
CA ARG A 37 -16.96 -9.19 13.78
C ARG A 37 -16.17 -9.84 12.64
N LEU A 38 -16.84 -10.26 11.57
CA LEU A 38 -16.25 -10.95 10.42
C LEU A 38 -16.22 -10.05 9.18
N ASP A 39 -16.55 -8.76 9.32
CA ASP A 39 -16.46 -7.80 8.22
C ASP A 39 -15.00 -7.38 7.97
N VAL A 40 -14.40 -7.96 6.93
CA VAL A 40 -13.02 -7.66 6.49
C VAL A 40 -12.84 -6.20 6.12
N GLU A 41 -13.88 -5.53 5.61
CA GLU A 41 -13.81 -4.10 5.29
C GLU A 41 -13.68 -3.27 6.57
N ALA A 42 -14.47 -3.59 7.61
CA ALA A 42 -14.38 -2.93 8.91
C ALA A 42 -13.00 -3.10 9.57
N LEU A 43 -12.45 -4.33 9.54
CA LEU A 43 -11.11 -4.64 10.04
C LEU A 43 -10.03 -3.85 9.30
N THR A 44 -10.14 -3.75 7.97
CA THR A 44 -9.21 -2.98 7.14
C THR A 44 -9.26 -1.50 7.48
N TYR A 45 -10.47 -0.93 7.64
CA TYR A 45 -10.61 0.48 8.03
C TYR A 45 -10.08 0.75 9.44
N LEU A 46 -10.34 -0.15 10.40
CA LEU A 46 -9.78 -0.01 11.74
C LEU A 46 -8.25 -0.07 11.71
N SER A 47 -7.66 -1.00 10.97
CA SER A 47 -6.21 -1.09 10.76
C SER A 47 -5.63 0.21 10.19
N ASP A 48 -6.26 0.76 9.14
CA ASP A 48 -5.81 2.01 8.52
C ASP A 48 -5.90 3.20 9.49
N VAL A 49 -6.97 3.32 10.29
CA VAL A 49 -7.14 4.40 11.28
C VAL A 49 -6.13 4.28 12.42
N VAL A 50 -6.03 3.10 13.02
CA VAL A 50 -5.09 2.79 14.12
C VAL A 50 -3.66 3.05 13.69
N GLY A 51 -3.31 2.67 12.45
CA GLY A 51 -1.99 2.91 11.89
C GLY A 51 -1.70 4.39 11.64
N ARG A 52 -2.72 5.20 11.28
CA ARG A 52 -2.57 6.68 11.21
C ARG A 52 -2.40 7.36 12.57
N GLN A 53 -2.71 6.66 13.66
CA GLN A 53 -2.42 7.12 15.02
C GLN A 53 -1.05 6.64 15.51
N GLY A 54 -0.19 6.11 14.64
CA GLY A 54 1.15 5.65 15.01
C GLY A 54 1.20 4.25 15.66
N ARG A 55 0.04 3.61 15.88
CA ARG A 55 -0.04 2.26 16.48
C ARG A 55 0.25 1.15 15.46
N ARG A 56 1.49 1.14 14.98
CA ARG A 56 2.01 0.28 13.92
C ARG A 56 1.71 -1.21 14.15
N ALA A 57 2.06 -1.72 15.33
CA ALA A 57 1.90 -3.13 15.66
C ALA A 57 0.42 -3.57 15.74
N GLU A 58 -0.45 -2.72 16.30
CA GLU A 58 -1.89 -3.01 16.36
C GLU A 58 -2.50 -3.00 14.96
N ALA A 59 -2.12 -2.03 14.12
CA ALA A 59 -2.58 -1.95 12.74
C ALA A 59 -2.19 -3.19 11.92
N LEU A 60 -0.93 -3.64 12.02
CA LEU A 60 -0.48 -4.85 11.33
C LEU A 60 -1.24 -6.08 11.83
N ARG A 61 -1.44 -6.23 13.15
CA ARG A 61 -2.23 -7.34 13.71
C ARG A 61 -3.67 -7.36 13.20
N LEU A 62 -4.32 -6.19 13.14
CA LEU A 62 -5.68 -6.06 12.61
C LEU A 62 -5.74 -6.43 11.12
N LEU A 63 -4.73 -6.03 10.34
CA LEU A 63 -4.64 -6.40 8.93
C LEU A 63 -4.39 -7.90 8.77
N SER A 64 -3.54 -8.52 9.59
CA SER A 64 -3.30 -9.97 9.55
C SER A 64 -4.58 -10.77 9.79
N GLY A 65 -5.44 -10.31 10.70
CA GLY A 65 -6.74 -10.94 10.95
C GLY A 65 -7.72 -10.91 9.78
N THR A 66 -7.44 -10.14 8.72
CA THR A 66 -8.27 -10.18 7.49
C THR A 66 -8.06 -11.47 6.70
N VAL A 67 -6.85 -12.03 6.71
CA VAL A 67 -6.54 -13.28 6.01
C VAL A 67 -7.07 -14.51 6.75
N ASP A 68 -7.26 -14.43 8.07
CA ASP A 68 -7.95 -15.48 8.82
C ASP A 68 -9.42 -15.63 8.40
N LEU A 69 -10.03 -14.56 7.88
CA LEU A 69 -11.42 -14.54 7.43
C LEU A 69 -11.56 -14.88 5.95
N GLU A 70 -10.58 -14.46 5.13
CA GLU A 70 -10.60 -14.61 3.67
C GLU A 70 -9.23 -15.12 3.18
N PRO A 71 -8.87 -16.39 3.47
CA PRO A 71 -7.53 -16.92 3.21
C PRO A 71 -7.20 -17.02 1.71
N ASP A 72 -8.21 -17.22 0.87
CA ASP A 72 -8.04 -17.41 -0.58
C ASP A 72 -7.96 -16.08 -1.33
N GLN A 73 -8.06 -14.94 -0.64
CA GLN A 73 -7.93 -13.63 -1.28
C GLN A 73 -6.46 -13.29 -1.53
N ALA A 74 -5.99 -13.63 -2.73
CA ALA A 74 -4.63 -13.35 -3.19
C ALA A 74 -4.20 -11.89 -2.96
N ARG A 75 -5.11 -10.93 -3.11
CA ARG A 75 -4.80 -9.51 -2.85
C ARG A 75 -4.44 -9.23 -1.39
N LEU A 76 -5.11 -9.86 -0.42
CA LEU A 76 -4.82 -9.70 0.99
C LEU A 76 -3.52 -10.41 1.36
N GLN A 77 -3.31 -11.61 0.82
CA GLN A 77 -2.06 -12.35 0.96
C GLN A 77 -0.86 -11.54 0.45
N GLU A 78 -0.96 -10.95 -0.75
CA GLU A 78 0.11 -10.12 -1.32
C GLU A 78 0.36 -8.86 -0.47
N ARG A 79 -0.70 -8.23 0.05
CA ARG A 79 -0.57 -7.06 0.94
C ARG A 79 0.19 -7.42 2.22
N LEU A 80 -0.13 -8.56 2.83
CA LEU A 80 0.54 -9.02 4.05
C LEU A 80 1.97 -9.49 3.79
N ALA A 81 2.21 -10.28 2.72
CA ALA A 81 3.55 -10.67 2.31
C ALA A 81 4.46 -9.43 2.18
N ALA A 82 4.00 -8.43 1.42
CA ALA A 82 4.76 -7.21 1.20
C ALA A 82 4.91 -6.35 2.48
N ALA A 83 3.91 -6.32 3.36
CA ALA A 83 4.03 -5.65 4.65
C ALA A 83 5.07 -6.34 5.53
N PHE A 84 5.04 -7.67 5.64
CA PHE A 84 6.00 -8.41 6.43
C PHE A 84 7.43 -8.31 5.87
N GLU A 85 7.61 -8.37 4.55
CA GLU A 85 8.89 -8.12 3.87
C GLU A 85 9.46 -6.75 4.26
N ARG A 86 8.64 -5.69 4.16
CA ARG A 86 9.06 -4.33 4.54
C ARG A 86 9.29 -4.17 6.04
N SER A 87 8.63 -4.98 6.87
CA SER A 87 8.87 -5.04 8.33
C SER A 87 10.09 -5.87 8.73
N GLY A 88 10.75 -6.54 7.77
CA GLY A 88 11.88 -7.43 8.02
C GLY A 88 11.49 -8.80 8.59
N ASP A 89 10.21 -9.15 8.66
CA ASP A 89 9.73 -10.44 9.12
C ASP A 89 9.66 -11.43 7.95
N ALA A 90 10.82 -11.93 7.55
CA ALA A 90 10.96 -12.84 6.41
C ALA A 90 10.15 -14.14 6.58
N MET A 91 9.99 -14.61 7.81
CA MET A 91 9.25 -15.85 8.10
C MET A 91 7.75 -15.67 7.82
N ARG A 92 7.12 -14.63 8.38
CA ARG A 92 5.69 -14.37 8.12
C ARG A 92 5.44 -13.94 6.68
N ALA A 93 6.36 -13.17 6.08
CA ALA A 93 6.31 -12.86 4.66
C ALA A 93 6.26 -14.14 3.80
N CYS A 94 7.16 -15.08 4.07
CA CYS A 94 7.26 -16.30 3.28
C CYS A 94 6.01 -17.17 3.39
N ALA A 95 5.41 -17.28 4.58
CA ALA A 95 4.14 -18.00 4.76
C ALA A 95 3.02 -17.47 3.84
N HIS A 96 2.91 -16.15 3.67
CA HIS A 96 1.93 -15.56 2.74
C HIS A 96 2.29 -15.77 1.26
N ARG A 97 3.59 -15.77 0.92
CA ARG A 97 4.05 -16.12 -0.45
C ARG A 97 3.74 -17.58 -0.79
N VAL A 98 3.93 -18.49 0.16
CA VAL A 98 3.57 -19.90 0.01
C VAL A 98 2.06 -20.06 -0.19
N ALA A 99 1.23 -19.41 0.62
CA ALA A 99 -0.23 -19.45 0.45
C ALA A 99 -0.67 -18.96 -0.94
N LEU A 100 -0.04 -17.90 -1.48
CA LEU A 100 -0.28 -17.43 -2.85
C LEU A 100 0.08 -18.50 -3.90
N ALA A 101 1.27 -19.08 -3.77
CA ALA A 101 1.76 -20.12 -4.68
C ALA A 101 0.89 -21.38 -4.66
N GLU A 102 0.41 -21.80 -3.49
CA GLU A 102 -0.49 -22.95 -3.35
C GLU A 102 -1.90 -22.67 -3.90
N SER A 103 -2.37 -21.42 -3.82
CA SER A 103 -3.68 -21.03 -4.35
C SER A 103 -3.75 -21.01 -5.88
N ASP A 104 -2.63 -20.71 -6.54
CA ASP A 104 -2.50 -20.71 -8.00
C ASP A 104 -1.12 -21.24 -8.43
N PRO A 105 -0.95 -22.57 -8.52
CA PRO A 105 0.31 -23.19 -8.91
C PRO A 105 0.75 -22.91 -10.36
N ASP A 106 -0.14 -22.35 -11.18
CA ASP A 106 0.14 -21.99 -12.58
C ASP A 106 0.82 -20.62 -12.68
N GLU A 107 0.64 -19.76 -11.67
CA GLU A 107 1.20 -18.42 -11.62
C GLU A 107 2.71 -18.46 -11.32
N THR A 108 3.50 -18.32 -12.39
CA THR A 108 4.95 -18.51 -12.36
C THR A 108 5.65 -17.57 -11.38
N ASP A 109 5.21 -16.32 -11.28
CA ASP A 109 5.85 -15.32 -10.42
C ASP A 109 5.57 -15.59 -8.93
N ALA A 110 4.35 -16.04 -8.60
CA ALA A 110 3.97 -16.42 -7.24
C ALA A 110 4.78 -17.64 -6.77
N MET A 111 4.82 -18.70 -7.58
CA MET A 111 5.62 -19.90 -7.34
C MET A 111 7.10 -19.57 -7.15
N ALA A 112 7.67 -18.76 -8.04
CA ALA A 112 9.06 -18.36 -7.94
C ALA A 112 9.36 -17.51 -6.70
N ALA A 113 8.43 -16.63 -6.30
CA ALA A 113 8.57 -15.83 -5.07
C ALA A 113 8.55 -16.69 -3.81
N ALA A 114 7.64 -17.67 -3.72
CA ALA A 114 7.58 -18.62 -2.62
C ALA A 114 8.85 -19.49 -2.55
N MET A 115 9.30 -20.04 -3.68
CA MET A 115 10.54 -20.83 -3.72
C MET A 115 11.76 -20.01 -3.28
N ARG A 116 11.87 -18.74 -3.70
CA ARG A 116 12.96 -17.86 -3.26
C ARG A 116 12.93 -17.62 -1.76
N CYS A 117 11.77 -17.35 -1.19
CA CYS A 117 11.68 -17.07 0.24
C CYS A 117 11.99 -18.32 1.07
N GLU A 118 11.48 -19.50 0.71
CA GLU A 118 11.75 -20.76 1.41
C GLU A 118 13.25 -21.10 1.36
N ARG A 119 13.88 -20.99 0.19
CA ARG A 119 15.34 -21.15 0.06
C ARG A 119 16.11 -20.14 0.89
N GLY A 120 15.67 -18.88 0.92
CA GLY A 120 16.27 -17.82 1.74
C GLY A 120 16.17 -18.08 3.25
N LEU A 121 15.14 -18.80 3.70
CA LEU A 121 14.98 -19.29 5.07
C LEU A 121 15.72 -20.61 5.34
N GLY A 122 16.37 -21.21 4.32
CA GLY A 122 17.07 -22.49 4.42
C GLY A 122 16.19 -23.73 4.24
N HIS A 123 14.92 -23.55 3.86
CA HIS A 123 13.95 -24.62 3.67
C HIS A 123 13.91 -25.13 2.22
N SER A 124 15.06 -25.54 1.67
CA SER A 124 15.14 -25.99 0.26
C SER A 124 14.18 -27.13 -0.08
N ALA A 125 13.97 -28.07 0.85
CA ALA A 125 13.01 -29.16 0.65
C ALA A 125 11.55 -28.67 0.54
N ALA A 126 11.19 -27.58 1.23
CA ALA A 126 9.87 -26.98 1.07
C ALA A 126 9.72 -26.31 -0.32
N ALA A 127 10.76 -25.61 -0.77
CA ALA A 127 10.78 -25.03 -2.12
C ALA A 127 10.65 -26.09 -3.23
N ASP A 128 11.27 -27.26 -3.06
CA ASP A 128 11.16 -28.35 -4.03
C ASP A 128 9.75 -28.95 -4.06
N ARG A 129 9.10 -29.11 -2.89
CA ARG A 129 7.70 -29.55 -2.81
C ARG A 129 6.74 -28.57 -3.49
N LEU A 130 6.98 -27.26 -3.37
CA LEU A 130 6.18 -26.27 -4.11
C LEU A 130 6.25 -26.53 -5.61
N LEU A 131 7.45 -26.75 -6.16
CA LEU A 131 7.63 -27.01 -7.58
C LEU A 131 6.88 -28.27 -8.06
N GLU A 132 6.69 -29.26 -7.18
CA GLU A 132 5.91 -30.47 -7.48
C GLU A 132 4.43 -30.16 -7.71
N LEU A 133 3.88 -29.12 -7.07
CA LEU A 133 2.49 -28.67 -7.26
C LEU A 133 2.27 -28.00 -8.62
N ALA A 134 3.30 -27.40 -9.22
CA ALA A 134 3.18 -26.71 -10.49
C ALA A 134 3.10 -27.66 -11.71
N PRO A 135 2.42 -27.23 -12.79
CA PRO A 135 2.41 -27.95 -14.07
C PRO A 135 3.82 -28.22 -14.58
N THR A 136 4.03 -29.42 -15.12
CA THR A 136 5.37 -29.88 -15.53
C THR A 136 6.01 -28.95 -16.55
N GLU A 137 5.21 -28.42 -17.48
CA GLU A 137 5.59 -27.45 -18.52
C GLU A 137 5.98 -26.06 -17.97
N ALA A 138 5.53 -25.70 -16.77
CA ALA A 138 5.85 -24.43 -16.13
C ALA A 138 7.11 -24.50 -15.26
N ARG A 139 7.50 -25.69 -14.77
CA ARG A 139 8.58 -25.88 -13.79
C ARG A 139 9.90 -25.24 -14.19
N SER A 140 10.33 -25.39 -15.44
CA SER A 140 11.59 -24.78 -15.91
C SER A 140 11.55 -23.24 -15.86
N ARG A 141 10.40 -22.63 -16.20
CA ARG A 141 10.21 -21.18 -16.12
C ARG A 141 10.18 -20.70 -14.67
N ILE A 142 9.53 -21.45 -13.78
CA ILE A 142 9.47 -21.17 -12.34
C ILE A 142 10.87 -21.22 -11.72
N VAL A 143 11.65 -22.28 -11.95
CA VAL A 143 13.03 -22.39 -11.45
C VAL A 143 13.90 -21.23 -11.97
N SER A 144 13.84 -20.95 -13.27
CA SER A 144 14.57 -19.83 -13.87
C SER A 144 14.16 -18.47 -13.28
N ALA A 145 12.89 -18.30 -12.90
CA ALA A 145 12.42 -17.11 -12.21
C ALA A 145 12.89 -17.06 -10.75
N ALA A 146 12.93 -18.20 -10.04
CA ALA A 146 13.38 -18.29 -8.67
C ALA A 146 14.89 -18.03 -8.52
N ASP A 147 15.69 -18.46 -9.48
CA ASP A 147 17.15 -18.28 -9.42
C ASP A 147 17.60 -16.87 -9.81
N ARG A 148 16.72 -16.09 -10.45
CA ARG A 148 16.97 -14.67 -10.70
C ARG A 148 16.83 -13.91 -9.38
N SER A 149 17.88 -13.17 -9.01
CA SER A 149 17.76 -12.12 -8.00
C SER A 149 16.61 -11.20 -8.41
N PRO A 150 15.60 -10.98 -7.55
CA PRO A 150 14.54 -10.05 -7.88
C PRO A 150 15.20 -8.70 -8.15
N THR A 151 15.00 -8.19 -9.36
CA THR A 151 15.44 -6.83 -9.66
C THR A 151 14.61 -5.92 -8.76
N PRO A 152 15.22 -5.05 -7.94
CA PRO A 152 14.46 -4.12 -7.12
C PRO A 152 13.48 -3.41 -8.04
N SER A 153 12.17 -3.62 -7.80
CA SER A 153 11.16 -3.03 -8.64
C SER A 153 11.29 -1.52 -8.47
N ARG A 154 11.81 -0.81 -9.48
CA ARG A 154 11.86 0.65 -9.43
C ARG A 154 10.45 1.14 -9.15
N VAL A 155 10.29 1.75 -7.98
CA VAL A 155 9.00 2.23 -7.51
C VAL A 155 8.65 3.47 -8.33
N THR A 156 7.85 3.28 -9.38
CA THR A 156 7.41 4.35 -10.28
C THR A 156 5.90 4.53 -10.21
N GLY A 157 5.48 5.78 -10.38
CA GLY A 157 4.06 6.13 -10.36
C GLY A 157 3.82 7.61 -10.55
N ASP A 158 2.54 7.94 -10.74
CA ASP A 158 2.05 9.31 -10.91
C ASP A 158 2.29 10.18 -9.67
N LEU A 159 2.34 9.60 -8.47
CA LEU A 159 2.58 10.32 -7.22
C LEU A 159 3.55 9.51 -6.36
N MET A 160 4.73 10.07 -6.13
CA MET A 160 5.80 9.46 -5.35
C MET A 160 6.23 10.40 -4.22
N LEU A 161 6.48 9.84 -3.05
CA LEU A 161 6.97 10.50 -1.85
C LEU A 161 8.24 9.80 -1.39
N GLU A 162 9.25 10.59 -1.08
CA GLU A 162 10.50 10.13 -0.46
C GLU A 162 10.80 11.02 0.74
N ALA A 163 10.67 10.44 1.93
CA ALA A 163 10.95 11.13 3.17
C ALA A 163 12.36 10.77 3.68
N THR A 164 13.04 11.76 4.24
CA THR A 164 14.28 11.60 4.98
C THR A 164 14.21 12.38 6.29
N TRP A 165 14.75 11.84 7.37
CA TRP A 165 14.72 12.49 8.68
C TRP A 165 15.88 12.06 9.57
N SER A 166 16.06 12.80 10.67
CA SER A 166 16.96 12.45 11.77
C SER A 166 16.19 12.30 13.07
N GLY A 167 16.61 11.34 13.90
CA GLY A 167 15.99 11.06 15.20
C GLY A 167 15.17 9.76 15.23
N PRO A 168 14.14 9.71 16.10
CA PRO A 168 13.24 8.56 16.23
C PRO A 168 12.52 8.16 14.94
N ASP A 169 12.00 6.93 14.94
CA ASP A 169 11.29 6.38 13.77
C ASP A 169 9.94 7.06 13.55
N VAL A 170 9.61 7.28 12.27
CA VAL A 170 8.34 7.86 11.84
C VAL A 170 7.80 7.09 10.63
N ASP A 171 6.48 7.06 10.51
CA ASP A 171 5.76 6.50 9.37
C ASP A 171 5.26 7.67 8.49
N LEU A 172 5.66 7.65 7.23
CA LEU A 172 5.06 8.43 6.16
C LEU A 172 3.68 7.87 5.81
N THR A 173 2.72 8.75 5.64
CA THR A 173 1.37 8.38 5.24
C THR A 173 0.85 9.29 4.14
N LEU A 174 0.24 8.68 3.13
CA LEU A 174 -0.52 9.39 2.11
C LEU A 174 -2.00 9.06 2.30
N VAL A 175 -2.81 10.08 2.53
CA VAL A 175 -4.27 9.95 2.62
C VAL A 175 -4.85 10.24 1.24
N THR A 176 -5.64 9.30 0.70
CA THR A 176 -6.28 9.45 -0.61
C THR A 176 -7.51 10.36 -0.54
N PRO A 177 -8.05 10.83 -1.69
CA PRO A 177 -9.31 11.58 -1.74
C PRO A 177 -10.50 10.84 -1.11
N GLU A 178 -10.46 9.51 -1.07
CA GLU A 178 -11.47 8.67 -0.44
C GLU A 178 -11.28 8.56 1.08
N GLY A 179 -10.18 9.08 1.63
CA GLY A 179 -9.85 8.97 3.06
C GLY A 179 -9.15 7.68 3.44
N THR A 180 -8.65 6.93 2.47
CA THR A 180 -7.91 5.67 2.73
C THR A 180 -6.45 5.99 3.04
N ARG A 181 -5.85 5.22 3.96
CA ARG A 181 -4.42 5.31 4.28
C ARG A 181 -3.60 4.52 3.25
N LEU A 182 -2.54 5.13 2.77
CA LEU A 182 -1.43 4.44 2.12
C LEU A 182 -0.19 4.61 2.98
N SER A 183 0.54 3.53 3.18
CA SER A 183 1.75 3.46 4.02
C SER A 183 2.64 2.32 3.55
N TRP A 184 3.77 2.09 4.22
CA TRP A 184 4.53 0.86 4.05
C TRP A 184 3.73 -0.43 4.33
N MET A 185 2.56 -0.41 4.98
CA MET A 185 1.67 -1.61 5.03
C MET A 185 0.81 -1.78 3.77
N GLY A 186 1.11 -1.01 2.72
CA GLY A 186 0.30 -0.93 1.51
C GLY A 186 -0.94 -0.06 1.71
N GLY A 187 -1.98 -0.37 0.94
CA GLY A 187 -3.26 0.32 0.97
C GLY A 187 -4.27 -0.32 0.02
N ARG A 188 -5.47 0.26 -0.09
CA ARG A 188 -6.55 -0.28 -0.95
C ARG A 188 -6.37 0.05 -2.44
N THR A 189 -5.27 0.69 -2.84
CA THR A 189 -4.98 1.09 -4.22
C THR A 189 -3.62 0.55 -4.67
N ASN A 190 -3.23 0.82 -5.93
CA ASN A 190 -1.96 0.40 -6.54
C ASN A 190 -0.74 1.09 -5.90
N VAL A 191 -0.49 0.76 -4.63
CA VAL A 191 0.60 1.30 -3.82
C VAL A 191 1.92 0.72 -4.29
N VAL A 192 2.91 1.58 -4.30
CA VAL A 192 4.30 1.18 -4.44
C VAL A 192 5.03 1.74 -3.22
N GLY A 193 5.50 0.87 -2.35
CA GLY A 193 6.20 1.25 -1.12
C GLY A 193 7.51 0.50 -1.02
N GLU A 194 8.56 1.22 -0.63
CA GLU A 194 9.89 0.68 -0.35
C GLU A 194 10.22 0.99 1.12
N ASP A 195 10.81 0.00 1.80
CA ASP A 195 11.63 0.21 3.00
C ASP A 195 10.94 0.78 4.27
N GLY A 196 9.83 0.18 4.70
CA GLY A 196 9.09 0.59 5.91
C GLY A 196 9.80 0.39 7.26
N THR A 197 11.03 -0.13 7.31
CA THR A 197 11.82 -0.28 8.55
C THR A 197 13.18 0.40 8.49
N ARG A 198 13.52 1.06 7.38
CA ARG A 198 14.79 1.76 7.30
C ARG A 198 14.70 3.02 8.16
N ARG A 199 15.54 3.09 9.20
CA ARG A 199 15.65 4.30 10.01
C ARG A 199 16.11 5.47 9.14
N GLY A 200 15.37 6.56 9.21
CA GLY A 200 15.75 7.83 8.58
C GLY A 200 15.35 7.99 7.12
N SER A 201 14.71 7.00 6.48
CA SER A 201 14.06 7.21 5.18
C SER A 201 12.93 6.23 4.89
N GLU A 202 11.89 6.73 4.21
CA GLU A 202 10.77 5.92 3.73
C GLU A 202 10.34 6.41 2.35
N ARG A 203 9.95 5.46 1.48
CA ARG A 203 9.41 5.77 0.15
C ARG A 203 8.02 5.18 -0.02
N LEU A 204 7.09 6.01 -0.48
CA LEU A 204 5.70 5.66 -0.70
C LEU A 204 5.20 6.27 -1.99
N GLY A 205 4.32 5.60 -2.70
CA GLY A 205 3.67 6.20 -3.86
C GLY A 205 2.52 5.41 -4.43
N LEU A 206 1.96 5.97 -5.49
CA LEU A 206 0.82 5.48 -6.23
C LEU A 206 1.19 5.40 -7.70
N ARG A 207 0.97 4.22 -8.30
CA ARG A 207 1.15 4.07 -9.76
C ARG A 207 0.27 5.01 -10.54
N ARG A 208 -0.98 5.20 -10.09
CA ARG A 208 -1.96 6.10 -10.70
C ARG A 208 -2.61 6.98 -9.65
N ALA A 209 -2.55 8.30 -9.84
CA ALA A 209 -3.17 9.26 -8.95
C ALA A 209 -4.49 9.75 -9.57
N GLY A 210 -5.62 9.36 -8.97
CA GLY A 210 -6.94 9.88 -9.32
C GLY A 210 -7.08 11.37 -8.97
N THR A 211 -8.09 12.02 -9.56
CA THR A 211 -8.43 13.42 -9.23
C THR A 211 -8.88 13.55 -7.77
N GLY A 212 -8.43 14.61 -7.10
CA GLY A 212 -8.83 14.95 -5.74
C GLY A 212 -7.67 15.44 -4.87
N SER A 213 -7.99 15.67 -3.60
CA SER A 213 -7.04 16.14 -2.58
C SER A 213 -6.38 14.95 -1.88
N TYR A 214 -5.05 14.92 -1.90
CA TYR A 214 -4.26 13.98 -1.12
C TYR A 214 -3.55 14.73 0.01
N TYR A 215 -3.40 14.08 1.16
CA TYR A 215 -2.68 14.65 2.30
C TYR A 215 -1.44 13.82 2.62
N VAL A 216 -0.31 14.49 2.80
CA VAL A 216 0.94 13.88 3.23
C VAL A 216 1.06 14.11 4.74
N GLU A 217 1.10 13.03 5.50
CA GLU A 217 1.21 13.01 6.95
C GLU A 217 2.51 12.31 7.37
N VAL A 218 3.09 12.75 8.47
CA VAL A 218 4.16 12.03 9.18
C VAL A 218 3.65 11.70 10.57
N ASN A 219 3.74 10.43 10.95
CA ASN A 219 3.26 9.89 12.21
C ASN A 219 4.40 9.28 13.01
N ARG A 220 4.38 9.43 14.32
CA ARG A 220 5.35 8.84 15.23
C ARG A 220 5.05 7.35 15.46
N VAL A 221 6.09 6.52 15.57
CA VAL A 221 5.91 5.05 15.67
C VAL A 221 6.04 4.50 17.11
N ASP A 222 6.83 5.15 17.99
CA ASP A 222 7.28 4.51 19.25
C ASP A 222 7.08 5.30 20.55
N GLY A 223 6.13 6.24 20.62
CA GLY A 223 5.81 6.98 21.86
C GLY A 223 6.92 7.91 22.39
N ASP A 224 8.13 7.85 21.84
CA ASP A 224 9.23 8.78 22.08
C ASP A 224 8.81 10.17 21.63
N THR A 225 8.73 11.15 22.53
CA THR A 225 8.24 12.50 22.22
C THR A 225 9.32 13.45 21.66
N THR A 226 10.52 12.95 21.37
CA THR A 226 11.62 13.78 20.83
C THR A 226 11.22 14.38 19.49
N PRO A 227 11.43 15.70 19.26
CA PRO A 227 11.15 16.32 17.97
C PRO A 227 11.90 15.64 16.82
N VAL A 228 11.19 15.33 15.74
CA VAL A 228 11.78 14.75 14.52
C VAL A 228 11.79 15.81 13.44
N ARG A 229 12.94 16.01 12.77
CA ARG A 229 13.06 16.96 11.67
C ARG A 229 13.47 16.22 10.40
N GLY A 230 12.87 16.61 9.29
CA GLY A 230 13.12 15.96 8.03
C GLY A 230 12.57 16.72 6.84
N SER A 231 12.60 16.06 5.69
CA SER A 231 12.07 16.58 4.44
C SER A 231 11.40 15.49 3.63
N ILE A 232 10.36 15.85 2.89
CA ILE A 232 9.64 14.96 1.99
C ILE A 232 9.77 15.52 0.57
N THR A 233 10.44 14.78 -0.28
CA THR A 233 10.42 15.02 -1.73
C THR A 233 9.17 14.39 -2.31
N VAL A 234 8.29 15.25 -2.82
CA VAL A 234 7.06 14.89 -3.52
C VAL A 234 7.32 15.01 -5.02
N ASN A 235 7.01 13.96 -5.78
CA ASN A 235 7.02 13.97 -7.24
C ASN A 235 5.63 13.57 -7.75
N VAL A 236 4.92 14.48 -8.40
CA VAL A 236 3.56 14.25 -8.91
C VAL A 236 3.51 14.63 -10.38
N LEU A 237 3.22 13.66 -11.26
CA LEU A 237 3.06 13.88 -12.71
C LEU A 237 4.22 14.69 -13.33
N GLY A 238 5.45 14.46 -12.86
CA GLY A 238 6.67 15.13 -13.33
C GLY A 238 7.01 16.43 -12.58
N GLN A 239 6.14 16.95 -11.72
CA GLN A 239 6.43 18.09 -10.86
C GLN A 239 7.04 17.62 -9.54
N ARG A 240 8.25 18.12 -9.22
CA ARG A 240 8.93 17.83 -7.96
C ARG A 240 8.86 19.01 -7.01
N GLN A 241 8.55 18.74 -5.74
CA GLN A 241 8.54 19.71 -4.65
C GLN A 241 9.16 19.11 -3.39
N ASN A 242 9.92 19.89 -2.63
CA ASN A 242 10.45 19.47 -1.33
C ASN A 242 9.66 20.14 -0.20
N LEU A 243 9.21 19.36 0.78
CA LEU A 243 8.42 19.81 1.91
C LEU A 243 9.17 19.52 3.22
N PRO A 244 9.78 20.53 3.88
CA PRO A 244 10.38 20.34 5.19
C PRO A 244 9.30 20.08 6.25
N PHE A 245 9.62 19.31 7.29
CA PHE A 245 8.73 19.11 8.43
C PHE A 245 9.48 19.08 9.76
N GLU A 246 8.74 19.43 10.82
CA GLU A 246 9.14 19.23 12.21
C GLU A 246 7.95 18.61 12.95
N LEU A 247 8.15 17.40 13.47
CA LEU A 247 7.15 16.65 14.21
C LEU A 247 7.44 16.77 15.70
N THR A 248 6.60 17.51 16.43
CA THR A 248 6.67 17.65 17.89
C THR A 248 5.64 16.78 18.63
N GLY A 249 4.46 16.57 18.04
CA GLY A 249 3.42 15.69 18.56
C GLY A 249 3.49 14.27 17.99
N ASP A 250 2.33 13.60 17.97
CA ASP A 250 2.18 12.24 17.42
C ASP A 250 2.05 12.23 15.90
N ARG A 251 1.55 13.33 15.32
CA ARG A 251 1.32 13.46 13.88
C ARG A 251 1.39 14.92 13.43
N ILE A 252 1.84 15.12 12.19
CA ILE A 252 1.72 16.38 11.47
C ILE A 252 1.26 16.14 10.02
N ALA A 253 0.38 17.01 9.52
CA ALA A 253 0.10 17.11 8.09
C ALA A 253 1.14 18.04 7.44
N VAL A 254 2.01 17.49 6.60
CA VAL A 254 3.14 18.20 5.99
C VAL A 254 2.73 18.92 4.70
N GLY A 255 1.76 18.38 3.96
CA GLY A 255 1.32 18.99 2.72
C GLY A 255 0.01 18.43 2.19
N ARG A 256 -0.58 19.18 1.25
CA ARG A 256 -1.75 18.78 0.48
C ARG A 256 -1.40 18.84 -1.01
N ILE A 257 -1.69 17.76 -1.73
CA ILE A 257 -1.49 17.63 -3.17
C ILE A 257 -2.87 17.65 -3.82
N GLU A 258 -3.09 18.58 -4.74
CA GLU A 258 -4.34 18.68 -5.51
C GLU A 258 -4.12 18.15 -6.92
N VAL A 259 -4.73 17.01 -7.24
CA VAL A 259 -4.71 16.45 -8.59
C VAL A 259 -6.00 16.85 -9.29
N VAL A 260 -5.92 17.72 -10.29
CA VAL A 260 -7.09 18.18 -11.06
C VAL A 260 -7.00 17.75 -12.52
N ARG A 261 -8.11 17.29 -13.09
CA ARG A 261 -8.21 17.02 -14.52
C ARG A 261 -8.75 18.25 -15.23
N ARG A 262 -7.99 18.79 -16.18
CA ARG A 262 -8.45 19.88 -17.06
C ARG A 262 -8.77 19.32 -18.43
N PHE A 263 -9.93 19.71 -18.98
CA PHE A 263 -10.34 19.38 -20.34
C PHE A 263 -10.49 20.68 -21.13
N ARG A 264 -10.06 20.66 -22.39
CA ARG A 264 -10.24 21.77 -23.34
C ARG A 264 -10.73 21.19 -24.66
N MET A 265 -11.87 21.69 -25.12
CA MET A 265 -12.40 21.39 -26.45
C MET A 265 -12.01 22.53 -27.38
N GLU A 266 -11.31 22.22 -28.45
CA GLU A 266 -10.97 23.20 -29.49
C GLU A 266 -11.79 22.88 -30.73
N ARG A 267 -12.45 23.89 -31.31
CA ARG A 267 -13.02 23.74 -32.65
C ARG A 267 -11.88 23.73 -33.65
N GLN A 268 -11.79 22.67 -34.44
CA GLN A 268 -10.94 22.63 -35.61
C GLN A 268 -11.56 23.53 -36.70
N ASN A 269 -11.05 24.75 -36.84
CA ASN A 269 -11.45 25.66 -37.91
C ASN A 269 -10.47 25.49 -39.08
N GLY A 270 -10.74 24.50 -39.93
CA GLY A 270 -9.99 24.19 -41.14
C GLY A 270 -10.39 22.81 -41.69
N PRO A 271 -10.22 22.51 -42.99
CA PRO A 271 -10.43 21.16 -43.48
C PRO A 271 -9.53 20.21 -42.69
N GLY A 272 -10.09 19.07 -42.24
CA GLY A 272 -9.30 17.98 -41.64
C GLY A 272 -8.16 17.56 -42.58
N PRO A 273 -7.17 16.77 -42.13
CA PRO A 273 -6.06 16.35 -42.98
C PRO A 273 -6.62 15.72 -44.26
N GLY A 274 -6.55 16.49 -45.36
CA GLY A 274 -7.07 16.06 -46.64
C GLY A 274 -6.22 14.91 -47.12
N LEU A 275 -6.86 13.80 -47.46
CA LEU A 275 -6.21 12.78 -48.28
C LEU A 275 -5.76 13.46 -49.57
N SER A 276 -4.48 13.30 -49.90
CA SER A 276 -3.92 13.82 -51.13
C SER A 276 -4.64 13.20 -52.32
N PRO A 277 -5.02 13.95 -53.37
CA PRO A 277 -5.58 13.37 -54.59
C PRO A 277 -4.61 12.45 -55.35
N PHE A 278 -3.37 12.30 -54.88
CA PHE A 278 -2.33 11.46 -55.49
C PHE A 278 -2.18 10.08 -54.82
N ASP A 279 -3.10 9.69 -53.92
CA ASP A 279 -3.15 8.34 -53.32
C ASP A 279 -4.09 7.38 -54.08
N LEU A 280 -4.27 7.54 -55.40
CA LEU A 280 -4.92 6.57 -56.31
C LEU A 280 -4.00 6.17 -57.46
#